data_AF-A0AAW8Q8G0-F1
#
_entry.id   AF-A0AAW8Q8G0-F1
#
_cell.length_a   1.000
_cell.length_b   1.000
_cell.length_c   1.000
_cell.angle_alpha   90.00
_cell.angle_beta   90.00
_cell.angle_gamma   90.00
#
_symmetry.space_group_name_H-M   'P 1'
#
loop_
_entity.id
_entity.type
_entity.pdbx_description
1 polymer ?
#
loop_
_entity_poly.entity_id
_entity_poly.type
_entity_poly.pdbx_seq_one_letter_code
_entity_poly.pdbx_strand_id
1 'polypeptide(L)'
;MTNDCTIIKTGNLRECHFYWKYMVNSGFKMPPMPSKAGDFCYAFNSNFGRQQWTDEELKTYIQAMKDAANAQLIPQKELEWIDHRDERLCYWIWSILRLAIHNYDVQSDGLELNYDQYNLDRPYLQLGLNQLPLTSRERYELIIEFFDTATATIEQKRGILAGLRRDWEGVYSTEKFLRPNSDEEGYGAWLWNYVTSNENYPIQHWFLPQPKKPDDMFKAAIAAFDVWGEDTSTKKLFIIQMKKAWSQKKHRMAIAKKNKKSYNFTLTTSTKALLDEMANTTGHSRNEVLERLIKLGHSKLNNKEDIW
;
A
#
# COMPACT_ATOMS: atom_id res chain seq x y z
N MET A 1 -32.52 -34.56 16.36
CA MET A 1 -31.36 -34.28 15.50
C MET A 1 -30.14 -34.24 16.40
N THR A 2 -29.52 -35.40 16.59
CA THR A 2 -28.29 -35.57 17.38
C THR A 2 -27.15 -34.91 16.62
N ASN A 3 -26.58 -33.84 17.17
CA ASN A 3 -25.27 -33.37 16.74
C ASN A 3 -24.28 -34.50 17.05
N ASP A 4 -23.85 -35.26 16.04
CA ASP A 4 -22.76 -36.23 16.18
C ASP A 4 -21.47 -35.46 16.49
N CYS A 5 -21.22 -35.27 17.79
CA CYS A 5 -20.09 -34.52 18.33
C CYS A 5 -18.74 -35.25 18.14
N THR A 6 -18.77 -36.44 17.54
CA THR A 6 -17.62 -37.30 17.20
C THR A 6 -17.12 -37.11 15.76
N ILE A 7 -17.82 -36.31 14.94
CA ILE A 7 -17.46 -36.06 13.53
C ILE A 7 -17.17 -34.57 13.34
N ILE A 8 -16.10 -34.27 12.62
CA ILE A 8 -15.80 -32.90 12.18
C ILE A 8 -16.45 -32.65 10.82
N LYS A 9 -17.27 -31.59 10.78
CA LYS A 9 -17.89 -31.06 9.58
C LYS A 9 -17.88 -29.55 9.63
N THR A 10 -17.02 -28.91 8.86
CA THR A 10 -16.96 -27.45 8.71
C THR A 10 -16.71 -27.08 7.25
N GLY A 11 -17.27 -25.95 6.81
CA GLY A 11 -16.96 -25.32 5.53
C GLY A 11 -15.91 -24.22 5.64
N ASN A 12 -15.47 -23.89 6.85
CA ASN A 12 -14.54 -22.80 7.12
C ASN A 12 -13.09 -23.29 6.92
N LEU A 13 -12.42 -22.77 5.88
CA LEU A 13 -11.03 -23.14 5.59
C LEU A 13 -10.04 -22.69 6.68
N ARG A 14 -10.33 -21.62 7.42
CA ARG A 14 -9.46 -21.14 8.51
C ARG A 14 -9.47 -22.12 9.68
N GLU A 15 -10.65 -22.60 10.05
CA GLU A 15 -10.81 -23.70 11.02
C GLU A 15 -10.12 -24.98 10.52
N CYS A 16 -10.28 -25.32 9.24
CA CYS A 16 -9.62 -26.50 8.67
C CYS A 16 -8.10 -26.42 8.81
N HIS A 17 -7.48 -25.28 8.44
CA HIS A 17 -6.04 -25.09 8.58
C HIS A 17 -5.60 -25.14 10.06
N PHE A 18 -6.40 -24.59 10.96
CA PHE A 18 -6.14 -24.64 12.39
C PHE A 18 -6.16 -26.08 12.92
N TYR A 19 -7.25 -26.82 12.68
CA TYR A 19 -7.42 -28.21 13.10
C TYR A 19 -6.31 -29.10 12.54
N TRP A 20 -5.93 -28.86 11.29
CA TRP A 20 -4.81 -29.56 10.67
C TRP A 20 -3.51 -29.37 11.45
N LYS A 21 -3.13 -28.11 11.75
CA LYS A 21 -1.93 -27.80 12.55
C LYS A 21 -2.04 -28.39 13.96
N TYR A 22 -3.21 -28.29 14.59
CA TYR A 22 -3.48 -28.83 15.92
C TYR A 22 -3.25 -30.36 15.97
N MET A 23 -3.78 -31.09 14.98
CA MET A 23 -3.61 -32.54 14.88
C MET A 23 -2.15 -32.92 14.59
N VAL A 24 -1.48 -32.24 13.66
CA VAL A 24 -0.04 -32.48 13.39
C VAL A 24 0.79 -32.27 14.66
N ASN A 25 0.56 -31.19 15.40
CA ASN A 25 1.25 -30.91 16.66
C ASN A 25 0.90 -31.89 17.78
N SER A 26 -0.30 -32.50 17.71
CA SER A 26 -0.72 -33.60 18.58
C SER A 26 -0.13 -34.96 18.18
N GLY A 27 0.73 -35.00 17.15
CA GLY A 27 1.43 -36.21 16.70
C GLY A 27 0.72 -37.04 15.63
N PHE A 28 -0.38 -36.55 15.05
CA PHE A 28 -1.09 -37.27 13.99
C PHE A 28 -0.28 -37.27 12.68
N LYS A 29 -0.24 -38.44 12.03
CA LYS A 29 0.36 -38.60 10.69
C LYS A 29 -0.65 -38.20 9.62
N MET A 30 -0.65 -36.92 9.27
CA MET A 30 -1.55 -36.36 8.28
C MET A 30 -1.01 -36.55 6.84
N PRO A 31 -1.87 -36.74 5.83
CA PRO A 31 -1.46 -36.75 4.42
C PRO A 31 -0.94 -35.36 3.97
N PRO A 32 -0.57 -35.11 2.70
CA PRO A 32 -0.33 -33.75 2.23
C PRO A 32 -1.54 -32.84 2.47
N MET A 33 -1.30 -31.57 2.82
CA MET A 33 -2.35 -30.63 3.21
C MET A 33 -3.35 -30.41 2.07
N PRO A 34 -4.66 -30.68 2.26
CA PRO A 34 -5.68 -30.44 1.26
C PRO A 34 -5.92 -28.95 0.98
N SER A 35 -6.73 -28.66 -0.04
CA SER A 35 -7.15 -27.28 -0.38
C SER A 35 -8.65 -27.03 -0.20
N LYS A 36 -9.47 -28.06 -0.03
CA LYS A 36 -10.93 -27.96 0.12
C LYS A 36 -11.37 -28.46 1.49
N ALA A 37 -12.32 -27.75 2.11
CA ALA A 37 -12.81 -28.06 3.45
C ALA A 37 -13.37 -29.50 3.58
N GLY A 38 -14.02 -30.01 2.53
CA GLY A 38 -14.50 -31.40 2.51
C GLY A 38 -13.37 -32.43 2.63
N ASP A 39 -12.26 -32.20 1.93
CA ASP A 39 -11.09 -33.09 1.94
C ASP A 39 -10.36 -33.02 3.30
N PHE A 40 -10.33 -31.85 3.93
CA PHE A 40 -9.88 -31.69 5.32
C PHE A 40 -10.73 -32.50 6.29
N CYS A 41 -12.05 -32.33 6.26
CA CYS A 41 -12.98 -33.05 7.13
C CYS A 41 -12.82 -34.57 6.95
N TYR A 42 -12.72 -35.04 5.70
CA TYR A 42 -12.45 -36.44 5.41
C TYR A 42 -11.14 -36.93 6.04
N ALA A 43 -10.06 -36.16 5.92
CA ALA A 43 -8.76 -36.51 6.49
C ALA A 43 -8.78 -36.56 8.02
N PHE A 44 -9.47 -35.64 8.69
CA PHE A 44 -9.63 -35.63 10.15
C PHE A 44 -10.38 -36.86 10.63
N ASN A 45 -11.58 -37.09 10.07
CA ASN A 45 -12.45 -38.20 10.48
C ASN A 45 -11.81 -39.56 10.18
N SER A 46 -11.08 -39.68 9.06
CA SER A 46 -10.31 -40.89 8.74
C SER A 46 -9.19 -41.16 9.74
N ASN A 47 -8.57 -40.11 10.30
CA ASN A 47 -7.53 -40.27 11.33
C ASN A 47 -8.13 -40.70 12.66
N PHE A 48 -9.26 -40.12 13.07
CA PHE A 48 -9.97 -40.53 14.28
C PHE A 48 -10.38 -42.00 14.23
N GLY A 49 -10.91 -42.46 13.09
CA GLY A 49 -11.33 -43.87 12.92
C GLY A 49 -10.19 -44.90 12.88
N ARG A 50 -8.92 -44.48 12.75
CA ARG A 50 -7.74 -45.38 12.76
C ARG A 50 -7.21 -45.65 14.17
N GLN A 51 -7.58 -44.83 15.14
CA GLN A 51 -7.14 -44.93 16.52
C GLN A 51 -8.26 -45.52 17.38
N GLN A 52 -7.89 -46.17 18.49
CA GLN A 52 -8.89 -46.67 19.44
C GLN A 52 -9.29 -45.54 20.39
N TRP A 53 -10.40 -44.88 20.07
CA TRP A 53 -11.04 -43.88 20.94
C TRP A 53 -12.29 -44.48 21.57
N THR A 54 -12.57 -44.14 22.82
CA THR A 54 -13.95 -44.14 23.30
C THR A 54 -14.70 -42.91 22.77
N ASP A 55 -16.03 -43.00 22.66
CA ASP A 55 -16.86 -41.86 22.21
C ASP A 55 -16.62 -40.60 23.05
N GLU A 56 -16.39 -40.76 24.36
CA GLU A 56 -16.21 -39.64 25.29
C GLU A 56 -14.83 -38.98 25.12
N GLU A 57 -13.78 -39.77 24.94
CA GLU A 57 -12.43 -39.25 24.65
C GLU A 57 -12.41 -38.48 23.32
N LEU A 58 -13.05 -39.02 22.28
CA LEU A 58 -13.08 -38.37 20.97
C LEU A 58 -13.87 -37.06 21.01
N LYS A 59 -15.02 -37.04 21.68
CA LYS A 59 -15.79 -35.80 21.92
C LYS A 59 -14.95 -34.76 22.66
N THR A 60 -14.25 -35.18 23.72
CA THR A 60 -13.40 -34.30 24.52
C THR A 60 -12.28 -33.70 23.68
N TYR A 61 -11.59 -34.51 22.87
CA TYR A 61 -10.52 -34.04 21.98
C TYR A 61 -11.04 -33.06 20.92
N ILE A 62 -12.14 -33.41 20.24
CA ILE A 62 -12.74 -32.54 19.21
C ILE A 62 -13.19 -31.21 19.85
N GLN A 63 -13.78 -31.26 21.04
CA GLN A 63 -14.22 -30.06 21.74
C GLN A 63 -13.03 -29.18 22.14
N ALA A 64 -11.97 -29.75 22.73
CA ALA A 64 -10.75 -29.03 23.07
C ALA A 64 -10.09 -28.37 21.84
N MET A 65 -10.08 -29.06 20.71
CA MET A 65 -9.56 -28.51 19.46
C MET A 65 -10.42 -27.34 18.92
N LYS A 66 -11.74 -27.45 19.00
CA LYS A 66 -12.67 -26.36 18.65
C LYS A 66 -12.49 -25.16 19.57
N ASP A 67 -12.35 -25.39 20.88
CA ASP A 67 -12.15 -24.34 21.86
C ASP A 67 -10.81 -23.63 21.66
N ALA A 68 -9.75 -24.39 21.35
CA ALA A 68 -8.45 -23.83 20.98
C ALA A 68 -8.55 -22.95 19.72
N ALA A 69 -9.31 -23.37 18.70
CA ALA A 69 -9.55 -22.55 17.51
C ALA A 69 -10.31 -21.27 17.86
N ASN A 70 -11.36 -21.35 18.68
CA ASN A 70 -12.14 -20.20 19.12
C ASN A 70 -11.33 -19.22 19.98
N ALA A 71 -10.32 -19.71 20.71
CA ALA A 71 -9.43 -18.89 21.53
C ALA A 71 -8.32 -18.20 20.74
N GLN A 72 -8.01 -18.64 19.51
CA GLN A 72 -6.91 -18.11 18.71
C GLN A 72 -7.35 -17.40 17.42
N LEU A 73 -8.43 -17.86 16.77
CA LEU A 73 -8.90 -17.33 15.50
C LEU A 73 -9.86 -16.16 15.71
N ILE A 74 -9.61 -15.06 15.00
CA ILE A 74 -10.58 -13.95 14.94
C ILE A 74 -11.82 -14.42 14.15
N PRO A 75 -13.04 -14.27 14.68
CA PRO A 75 -14.27 -14.61 13.96
C PRO A 75 -14.37 -13.90 12.61
N GLN A 76 -14.88 -14.59 11.59
CA GLN A 76 -14.97 -14.03 10.22
C GLN A 76 -15.69 -12.68 10.17
N LYS A 77 -16.76 -12.54 10.98
CA LYS A 77 -17.55 -11.31 11.09
C LYS A 77 -16.72 -10.09 11.52
N GLU A 78 -15.71 -10.29 12.36
CA GLU A 78 -14.83 -9.21 12.81
C GLU A 78 -13.85 -8.78 11.71
N LEU A 79 -13.61 -9.62 10.70
CA LEU A 79 -12.69 -9.36 9.58
C LEU A 79 -13.40 -8.80 8.34
N GLU A 80 -14.73 -8.78 8.30
CA GLU A 80 -15.52 -8.34 7.13
C GLU A 80 -15.25 -6.89 6.68
N TRP A 81 -14.74 -6.04 7.57
CA TRP A 81 -14.38 -4.66 7.21
C TRP A 81 -13.11 -4.58 6.34
N ILE A 82 -12.29 -5.63 6.31
CA ILE A 82 -11.13 -5.75 5.43
C ILE A 82 -11.62 -6.29 4.07
N ASP A 83 -12.06 -5.40 3.19
CA ASP A 83 -12.50 -5.79 1.84
C ASP A 83 -11.29 -6.07 0.94
N HIS A 84 -11.15 -7.32 0.50
CA HIS A 84 -10.12 -7.74 -0.48
C HIS A 84 -10.14 -6.97 -1.81
N ARG A 85 -11.26 -6.31 -2.14
CA ARG A 85 -11.41 -5.44 -3.32
C ARG A 85 -10.90 -4.02 -3.07
N ASP A 86 -10.80 -3.60 -1.81
CA ASP A 86 -10.13 -2.36 -1.45
C ASP A 86 -8.61 -2.60 -1.43
N GLU A 87 -8.02 -2.47 -2.62
CA GLU A 87 -6.60 -2.70 -2.83
C GLU A 87 -5.73 -1.79 -1.96
N ARG A 88 -6.16 -0.54 -1.73
CA ARG A 88 -5.39 0.40 -0.93
C ARG A 88 -5.43 0.03 0.55
N LEU A 89 -6.60 -0.33 1.07
CA LEU A 89 -6.75 -0.83 2.44
C LEU A 89 -5.87 -2.07 2.67
N CYS A 90 -5.95 -3.05 1.77
CA CYS A 90 -5.14 -4.26 1.87
C CYS A 90 -3.64 -3.95 1.81
N TYR A 91 -3.23 -3.01 0.94
CA TYR A 91 -1.83 -2.60 0.86
C TYR A 91 -1.35 -1.92 2.13
N TRP A 92 -2.17 -1.02 2.69
CA TRP A 92 -1.85 -0.31 3.91
C TRP A 92 -1.75 -1.26 5.10
N ILE A 93 -2.78 -2.08 5.37
CA ILE A 93 -2.75 -3.04 6.50
C ILE A 93 -1.53 -3.96 6.37
N TRP A 94 -1.31 -4.54 5.18
CA TRP A 94 -0.18 -5.43 4.95
C TRP A 94 1.16 -4.74 5.25
N SER A 95 1.31 -3.49 4.83
CA SER A 95 2.52 -2.69 5.09
C SER A 95 2.73 -2.41 6.57
N ILE A 96 1.66 -2.09 7.29
CA ILE A 96 1.68 -1.89 8.74
C ILE A 96 2.13 -3.18 9.45
N LEU A 97 1.52 -4.32 9.11
CA LEU A 97 1.91 -5.63 9.66
C LEU A 97 3.36 -5.99 9.30
N ARG A 98 3.83 -5.59 8.12
CA ARG A 98 5.20 -5.86 7.67
C ARG A 98 6.24 -5.06 8.47
N LEU A 99 5.89 -3.87 8.93
CA LEU A 99 6.77 -2.98 9.68
C LEU A 99 6.58 -3.04 11.20
N ALA A 100 5.50 -3.64 11.67
CA ALA A 100 5.21 -3.77 13.09
C ALA A 100 6.34 -4.48 13.84
N ILE A 101 6.72 -3.93 15.00
CA ILE A 101 7.59 -4.62 15.96
C ILE A 101 6.77 -5.30 17.04
N HIS A 102 7.42 -6.22 17.77
CA HIS A 102 6.80 -6.97 18.86
C HIS A 102 6.27 -6.04 19.94
N ASN A 103 5.00 -5.71 19.85
CA ASN A 103 4.25 -5.25 20.99
C ASN A 103 2.81 -5.76 20.89
N TYR A 104 2.61 -6.99 21.35
CA TYR A 104 1.27 -7.44 21.71
C TYR A 104 0.83 -6.84 23.06
N ASP A 105 1.45 -5.74 23.50
CA ASP A 105 1.03 -5.06 24.72
C ASP A 105 -0.27 -4.30 24.45
N VAL A 106 -1.31 -4.72 25.16
CA VAL A 106 -2.71 -4.31 24.98
C VAL A 106 -2.92 -2.82 25.31
N GLN A 107 -1.91 -2.15 25.88
CA GLN A 107 -1.99 -0.76 26.31
C GLN A 107 -1.47 0.26 25.29
N SER A 108 -0.85 -0.16 24.19
CA SER A 108 -0.41 0.76 23.15
C SER A 108 -1.60 1.18 22.27
N ASP A 109 -1.78 2.48 22.09
CA ASP A 109 -2.74 3.09 21.16
C ASP A 109 -2.43 2.79 19.67
N GLY A 110 -1.59 1.80 19.32
CA GLY A 110 -1.29 1.43 17.94
C GLY A 110 -0.16 0.40 17.84
N LEU A 111 0.09 -0.09 16.62
CA LEU A 111 1.27 -0.88 16.32
C LEU A 111 2.48 0.05 16.17
N GLU A 112 3.51 -0.18 16.98
CA GLU A 112 4.79 0.50 16.80
C GLU A 112 5.46 -0.03 15.52
N LEU A 113 5.89 0.90 14.65
CA LEU A 113 6.49 0.58 13.36
C LEU A 113 7.98 0.81 13.40
N ASN A 114 8.74 -0.14 12.86
CA ASN A 114 10.17 0.02 12.69
C ASN A 114 10.54 0.07 11.21
N TYR A 115 11.10 1.22 10.84
CA TYR A 115 11.50 1.54 9.48
C TYR A 115 12.95 1.15 9.15
N ASP A 116 13.71 0.65 10.13
CA ASP A 116 15.05 0.11 9.90
C ASP A 116 14.96 -1.19 9.09
N GLN A 117 15.50 -1.15 7.88
CA GLN A 117 15.56 -2.30 6.99
C GLN A 117 16.36 -3.47 7.58
N TYR A 118 17.31 -3.19 8.46
CA TYR A 118 18.20 -4.20 9.05
C TYR A 118 17.63 -4.83 10.32
N ASN A 119 16.51 -4.32 10.85
CA ASN A 119 15.85 -4.96 11.97
C ASN A 119 15.14 -6.25 11.52
N LEU A 120 15.62 -7.40 12.01
CA LEU A 120 15.05 -8.72 11.72
C LEU A 120 14.01 -9.18 12.76
N ASP A 121 13.85 -8.44 13.86
CA ASP A 121 12.94 -8.77 14.93
C ASP A 121 11.52 -8.29 14.65
N ARG A 122 10.88 -8.94 13.67
CA ARG A 122 9.52 -8.60 13.22
C ARG A 122 8.62 -9.83 13.21
N PRO A 123 7.45 -9.78 13.87
CA PRO A 123 6.50 -10.90 13.87
C PRO A 123 6.20 -11.43 12.46
N TYR A 124 5.97 -10.53 11.50
CA TYR A 124 5.69 -10.90 10.12
C TYR A 124 6.84 -11.69 9.47
N LEU A 125 8.09 -11.31 9.75
CA LEU A 125 9.26 -12.03 9.24
C LEU A 125 9.40 -13.41 9.88
N GLN A 126 9.21 -13.49 11.20
CA GLN A 126 9.34 -14.73 11.98
C GLN A 126 8.28 -15.78 11.60
N LEU A 127 7.09 -15.34 11.18
CA LEU A 127 6.03 -16.21 10.68
C LEU A 127 6.34 -16.80 9.29
N GLY A 128 7.41 -16.37 8.62
CA GLY A 128 7.81 -16.89 7.30
C GLY A 128 6.85 -16.50 6.17
N LEU A 129 6.05 -15.45 6.35
CA LEU A 129 5.07 -14.98 5.38
C LEU A 129 5.74 -14.35 4.16
N ASN A 130 5.08 -14.43 2.99
CA ASN A 130 5.56 -13.78 1.78
C ASN A 130 5.74 -12.28 2.00
N GLN A 131 6.95 -11.78 1.73
CA GLN A 131 7.32 -10.38 1.95
C GLN A 131 7.04 -9.47 0.76
N LEU A 132 6.74 -10.01 -0.42
CA LEU A 132 6.56 -9.23 -1.65
C LEU A 132 5.30 -9.66 -2.41
N PRO A 133 4.10 -9.54 -1.81
CA PRO A 133 2.85 -9.84 -2.50
C PRO A 133 2.61 -8.89 -3.67
N LEU A 134 2.22 -9.45 -4.80
CA LEU A 134 2.04 -8.72 -6.05
C LEU A 134 0.59 -8.24 -6.23
N THR A 135 -0.38 -8.98 -5.69
CA THR A 135 -1.81 -8.68 -5.89
C THR A 135 -2.52 -8.25 -4.61
N SER A 136 -3.62 -7.50 -4.75
CA SER A 136 -4.51 -7.16 -3.62
C SER A 136 -4.99 -8.40 -2.87
N ARG A 137 -5.36 -9.44 -3.63
CA ARG A 137 -5.84 -10.71 -3.07
C ARG A 137 -4.77 -11.40 -2.24
N GLU A 138 -3.53 -11.47 -2.74
CA GLU A 138 -2.41 -12.02 -1.97
C GLU A 138 -2.17 -11.24 -0.68
N ARG A 139 -2.25 -9.90 -0.71
CA ARG A 139 -2.12 -9.07 0.50
C ARG A 139 -3.21 -9.39 1.51
N TYR A 140 -4.47 -9.47 1.07
CA TYR A 140 -5.58 -9.86 1.91
C TYR A 140 -5.35 -11.25 2.54
N GLU A 141 -4.98 -12.25 1.74
CA GLU A 141 -4.72 -13.60 2.23
C GLU A 141 -3.59 -13.63 3.27
N LEU A 142 -2.51 -12.86 3.06
CA LEU A 142 -1.40 -12.73 4.02
C LEU A 142 -1.80 -12.00 5.32
N ILE A 143 -2.70 -11.02 5.25
CA ILE A 143 -3.24 -10.35 6.45
C ILE A 143 -4.01 -11.37 7.29
N ILE A 144 -4.88 -12.16 6.66
CA ILE A 144 -5.62 -13.22 7.36
C ILE A 144 -4.67 -14.26 7.93
N GLU A 145 -3.69 -14.71 7.13
CA GLU A 145 -2.69 -15.68 7.57
C GLU A 145 -1.86 -15.17 8.75
N PHE A 146 -1.49 -13.88 8.75
CA PHE A 146 -0.82 -13.25 9.88
C PHE A 146 -1.65 -13.38 11.17
N PHE A 147 -2.93 -13.00 11.14
CA PHE A 147 -3.79 -13.11 12.33
C PHE A 147 -4.07 -14.55 12.74
N ASP A 148 -4.17 -15.48 11.79
CA ASP A 148 -4.42 -16.89 12.08
C ASP A 148 -3.20 -17.59 12.67
N THR A 149 -1.99 -17.18 12.28
CA THR A 149 -0.74 -17.82 12.70
C THR A 149 -0.02 -17.11 13.84
N ALA A 150 -0.29 -15.84 14.08
CA ALA A 150 0.27 -15.10 15.21
C ALA A 150 -0.04 -15.79 16.54
N THR A 151 0.99 -15.88 17.40
CA THR A 151 0.96 -16.49 18.73
C THR A 151 0.27 -15.63 19.79
N ALA A 152 -0.16 -14.43 19.43
CA ALA A 152 -0.90 -13.51 20.27
C ALA A 152 -2.24 -14.09 20.76
N THR A 153 -2.72 -13.61 21.91
CA THR A 153 -4.09 -13.90 22.37
C THR A 153 -5.11 -13.25 21.45
N ILE A 154 -6.35 -13.74 21.46
CA ILE A 154 -7.43 -13.17 20.67
C ILE A 154 -7.72 -11.72 21.05
N GLU A 155 -7.56 -11.33 22.31
CA GLU A 155 -7.72 -9.95 22.79
C GLU A 155 -6.66 -9.03 22.19
N GLN A 156 -5.39 -9.48 22.15
CA GLN A 156 -4.30 -8.73 21.53
C GLN A 156 -4.56 -8.55 20.03
N LYS A 157 -4.98 -9.61 19.33
CA LYS A 157 -5.35 -9.54 17.92
C LYS A 157 -6.51 -8.58 17.65
N ARG A 158 -7.53 -8.59 18.52
CA ARG A 158 -8.66 -7.64 18.46
C ARG A 158 -8.21 -6.20 18.70
N GLY A 159 -7.29 -5.98 19.64
CA GLY A 159 -6.67 -4.67 19.88
C GLY A 159 -5.98 -4.13 18.63
N ILE A 160 -5.16 -4.97 17.97
CA ILE A 160 -4.51 -4.63 16.70
C ILE A 160 -5.55 -4.32 15.62
N LEU A 161 -6.58 -5.15 15.47
CA LEU A 161 -7.62 -4.97 14.46
C LEU A 161 -8.42 -3.67 14.68
N ALA A 162 -8.71 -3.33 15.93
CA ALA A 162 -9.39 -2.09 16.31
C ALA A 162 -8.51 -0.87 16.02
N GLY A 163 -7.21 -0.93 16.35
CA GLY A 163 -6.24 0.12 16.03
C GLY A 163 -6.14 0.35 14.52
N LEU A 164 -5.98 -0.72 13.73
CA LEU A 164 -5.95 -0.63 12.27
C LEU A 164 -7.20 0.03 11.70
N ARG A 165 -8.38 -0.35 12.20
CA ARG A 165 -9.64 0.23 11.74
C ARG A 165 -9.74 1.72 12.05
N ARG A 166 -9.38 2.13 13.27
CA ARG A 166 -9.38 3.54 13.70
C ARG A 166 -8.39 4.37 12.87
N ASP A 167 -7.17 3.86 12.66
CA ASP A 167 -6.11 4.60 11.99
C ASP A 167 -6.41 4.75 10.49
N TRP A 168 -7.06 3.74 9.87
CA TRP A 168 -7.48 3.80 8.47
C TRP A 168 -8.44 4.98 8.17
N GLU A 169 -9.34 5.31 9.10
CA GLU A 169 -10.25 6.45 8.96
C GLU A 169 -9.47 7.77 8.80
N GLY A 170 -8.37 7.94 9.55
CA GLY A 170 -7.49 9.09 9.46
C GLY A 170 -6.70 9.14 8.15
N VAL A 171 -6.17 8.00 7.73
CA VAL A 171 -5.41 7.83 6.47
C VAL A 171 -6.28 8.21 5.26
N TYR A 172 -7.52 7.73 5.21
CA TYR A 172 -8.46 8.03 4.12
C TYR A 172 -8.76 9.52 3.98
N SER A 173 -8.81 10.27 5.11
CA SER A 173 -9.16 11.69 5.12
C SER A 173 -8.06 12.62 4.56
N THR A 174 -6.79 12.28 4.79
CA THR A 174 -5.64 13.12 4.40
C THR A 174 -5.30 12.98 2.91
N GLU A 175 -5.76 11.91 2.29
CA GLU A 175 -5.20 11.44 1.01
C GLU A 175 -6.12 11.58 -0.21
N LYS A 176 -7.38 12.01 -0.03
CA LYS A 176 -8.26 12.42 -1.15
C LYS A 176 -7.59 13.43 -2.10
N PHE A 177 -6.52 14.08 -1.65
CA PHE A 177 -5.76 15.06 -2.39
C PHE A 177 -4.64 14.49 -3.30
N LEU A 178 -4.28 13.21 -3.22
CA LEU A 178 -3.25 12.60 -4.10
C LEU A 178 -3.80 12.10 -5.45
N ARG A 179 -5.11 11.83 -5.53
CA ARG A 179 -5.77 11.28 -6.72
C ARG A 179 -6.06 12.19 -7.93
N PRO A 180 -5.97 13.54 -7.92
CA PRO A 180 -6.44 14.34 -9.06
C PRO A 180 -5.82 14.04 -10.42
N ASN A 181 -4.70 13.30 -10.48
CA ASN A 181 -3.97 13.02 -11.72
C ASN A 181 -3.68 11.52 -11.94
N SER A 182 -4.33 10.59 -11.23
CA SER A 182 -4.03 9.15 -11.34
C SER A 182 -4.12 8.60 -12.76
N ASP A 183 -5.01 9.17 -13.57
CA ASP A 183 -5.30 8.71 -14.92
C ASP A 183 -4.41 9.40 -15.98
N GLU A 184 -3.58 10.37 -15.57
CA GLU A 184 -2.64 11.05 -16.48
C GLU A 184 -1.43 10.14 -16.78
N GLU A 185 -1.15 9.95 -18.08
CA GLU A 185 -0.04 9.13 -18.52
C GLU A 185 1.30 9.58 -17.92
N GLY A 186 2.00 8.65 -17.29
CA GLY A 186 3.30 8.89 -16.64
C GLY A 186 3.21 9.56 -15.26
N TYR A 187 2.01 9.88 -14.74
CA TYR A 187 1.86 10.42 -13.38
C TYR A 187 2.31 9.42 -12.32
N GLY A 188 1.87 8.16 -12.40
CA GLY A 188 2.26 7.12 -11.43
C GLY A 188 3.78 6.93 -11.32
N ALA A 189 4.47 6.84 -12.46
CA ALA A 189 5.93 6.75 -12.50
C ALA A 189 6.62 7.99 -11.94
N TRP A 190 6.09 9.19 -12.24
CA TRP A 190 6.60 10.42 -11.67
C TRP A 190 6.40 10.49 -10.16
N LEU A 191 5.20 10.11 -9.68
CA LEU A 191 4.84 10.15 -8.28
C LEU A 191 5.74 9.21 -7.47
N TRP A 192 5.95 7.99 -7.97
CA TRP A 192 6.89 7.04 -7.35
C TRP A 192 8.29 7.65 -7.21
N ASN A 193 8.85 8.20 -8.29
CA ASN A 193 10.16 8.86 -8.23
C ASN A 193 10.17 10.06 -7.28
N TYR A 194 9.07 10.84 -7.22
CA TYR A 194 8.96 11.97 -6.31
C TYR A 194 8.86 11.54 -4.85
N VAL A 195 8.25 10.40 -4.54
CA VAL A 195 8.18 9.84 -3.19
C VAL A 195 9.51 9.23 -2.76
N THR A 196 10.20 8.52 -3.64
CA THR A 196 11.40 7.75 -3.28
C THR A 196 12.71 8.53 -3.34
N SER A 197 12.76 9.62 -4.13
CA SER A 197 13.99 10.39 -4.36
C SER A 197 13.99 11.78 -3.73
N ASN A 198 12.96 12.13 -2.93
CA ASN A 198 12.85 13.45 -2.33
C ASN A 198 13.56 13.49 -0.98
N GLU A 199 14.78 14.03 -0.96
CA GLU A 199 15.63 14.11 0.23
C GLU A 199 15.01 14.94 1.37
N ASN A 200 14.11 15.88 1.07
CA ASN A 200 13.42 16.67 2.10
C ASN A 200 12.36 15.85 2.85
N TYR A 201 11.94 14.72 2.29
CA TYR A 201 10.90 13.86 2.82
C TYR A 201 11.34 12.40 2.71
N PRO A 202 12.05 11.86 3.72
CA PRO A 202 12.57 10.50 3.70
C PRO A 202 11.45 9.48 3.91
N ILE A 203 10.59 9.32 2.89
CA ILE A 203 9.46 8.39 2.92
C ILE A 203 10.00 6.97 2.73
N GLN A 204 9.69 6.14 3.71
CA GLN A 204 10.14 4.76 3.77
C GLN A 204 9.39 3.91 2.74
N HIS A 205 10.14 3.18 1.91
CA HIS A 205 9.57 2.43 0.78
C HIS A 205 10.29 1.11 0.52
N TRP A 206 11.36 0.81 1.24
CA TRP A 206 12.20 -0.37 1.03
C TRP A 206 11.44 -1.70 1.23
N PHE A 207 10.36 -1.68 2.04
CA PHE A 207 9.53 -2.83 2.35
C PHE A 207 8.50 -3.15 1.26
N LEU A 208 8.34 -2.29 0.25
CA LEU A 208 7.35 -2.46 -0.81
C LEU A 208 7.89 -3.34 -1.96
N PRO A 209 7.03 -4.16 -2.60
CA PRO A 209 7.34 -4.77 -3.89
C PRO A 209 7.77 -3.71 -4.91
N GLN A 210 8.89 -3.94 -5.60
CA GLN A 210 9.39 -3.00 -6.61
C GLN A 210 8.39 -2.88 -7.78
N PRO A 211 7.73 -1.73 -7.96
CA PRO A 211 6.67 -1.59 -8.95
C PRO A 211 7.27 -1.49 -10.35
N LYS A 212 6.79 -2.33 -11.28
CA LYS A 212 7.28 -2.34 -12.68
C LYS A 212 6.38 -1.58 -13.64
N LYS A 213 5.08 -1.51 -13.35
CA LYS A 213 4.08 -0.86 -14.21
C LYS A 213 3.69 0.51 -13.62
N PRO A 214 3.28 1.49 -14.46
CA PRO A 214 2.84 2.79 -13.97
C PRO A 214 1.72 2.76 -12.94
N ASP A 215 0.76 1.84 -13.09
CA ASP A 215 -0.34 1.66 -12.14
C ASP A 215 0.17 1.15 -10.78
N ASP A 216 1.05 0.14 -10.79
CA ASP A 216 1.69 -0.37 -9.58
C ASP A 216 2.56 0.70 -8.90
N MET A 217 3.22 1.56 -9.69
CA MET A 217 4.04 2.67 -9.19
C MET A 217 3.18 3.70 -8.44
N PHE A 218 2.00 4.04 -8.98
CA PHE A 218 1.05 4.89 -8.29
C PHE A 218 0.63 4.26 -6.95
N LYS A 219 0.20 3.00 -6.96
CA LYS A 219 -0.26 2.30 -5.75
C LYS A 219 0.84 2.16 -4.69
N ALA A 220 2.07 1.85 -5.09
CA ALA A 220 3.21 1.75 -4.19
C ALA A 220 3.56 3.11 -3.57
N ALA A 221 3.50 4.19 -4.36
CA ALA A 221 3.74 5.55 -3.84
C ALA A 221 2.69 5.96 -2.79
N ILE A 222 1.42 5.63 -3.04
CA ILE A 222 0.31 5.82 -2.10
C ILE A 222 0.54 4.99 -0.83
N ALA A 223 0.85 3.70 -0.95
CA ALA A 223 1.12 2.84 0.20
C ALA A 223 2.29 3.35 1.07
N ALA A 224 3.39 3.81 0.45
CA ALA A 224 4.51 4.41 1.16
C ALA A 224 4.09 5.67 1.95
N PHE A 225 3.30 6.54 1.30
CA PHE A 225 2.80 7.77 1.92
C PHE A 225 1.78 7.51 3.04
N ASP A 226 0.91 6.53 2.87
CA ASP A 226 -0.08 6.13 3.87
C ASP A 226 0.58 5.69 5.17
N VAL A 227 1.64 4.89 5.06
CA VAL A 227 2.39 4.32 6.19
C VAL A 227 3.38 5.30 6.79
N TRP A 228 3.75 6.35 6.07
CA TRP A 228 4.72 7.35 6.53
C TRP A 228 4.29 7.96 7.87
N GLY A 229 5.09 7.75 8.93
CA GLY A 229 4.76 8.13 10.30
C GLY A 229 4.84 9.61 10.66
N GLU A 230 4.82 10.52 9.68
CA GLU A 230 4.89 11.96 9.91
C GLU A 230 3.53 12.58 10.24
N ASP A 231 3.57 13.76 10.87
CA ASP A 231 2.37 14.48 11.28
C ASP A 231 1.53 14.97 10.10
N THR A 232 0.25 15.25 10.37
CA THR A 232 -0.71 15.67 9.33
C THR A 232 -0.30 16.95 8.61
N SER A 233 0.37 17.89 9.29
CA SER A 233 0.82 19.15 8.69
C SER A 233 1.96 18.91 7.70
N THR A 234 2.93 18.08 8.07
CA THR A 234 4.03 17.66 7.19
C THR A 234 3.50 16.90 5.97
N LYS A 235 2.57 15.97 6.17
CA LYS A 235 1.88 15.27 5.06
C LYS A 235 1.14 16.24 4.13
N LYS A 236 0.41 17.22 4.67
CA LYS A 236 -0.27 18.26 3.86
C LYS A 236 0.72 19.11 3.08
N LEU A 237 1.83 19.51 3.69
CA LEU A 237 2.87 20.29 3.02
C LEU A 237 3.52 19.49 1.87
N PHE A 238 3.82 18.21 2.08
CA PHE A 238 4.28 17.31 1.03
C PHE A 238 3.31 17.30 -0.15
N ILE A 239 2.01 17.11 0.10
CA ILE A 239 0.98 17.10 -0.96
C ILE A 239 0.96 18.42 -1.74
N ILE A 240 1.05 19.57 -1.06
CA ILE A 240 1.08 20.89 -1.70
C ILE A 240 2.30 21.03 -2.61
N GLN A 241 3.49 20.66 -2.11
CA GLN A 241 4.73 20.74 -2.87
C GLN A 241 4.72 19.77 -4.06
N MET A 242 4.25 18.54 -3.84
CA MET A 242 4.06 17.54 -4.87
C MET A 242 3.15 18.07 -6.00
N LYS A 243 1.97 18.62 -5.67
CA LYS A 243 1.05 19.18 -6.67
C LYS A 243 1.71 20.30 -7.49
N LYS A 244 2.44 21.18 -6.82
CA LYS A 244 3.18 22.27 -7.48
C LYS A 244 4.25 21.71 -8.42
N ALA A 245 5.02 20.72 -7.97
CA ALA A 245 6.07 20.08 -8.76
C ALA A 245 5.49 19.36 -10.00
N TRP A 246 4.36 18.66 -9.86
CA TRP A 246 3.67 18.04 -10.99
C TRP A 246 3.18 19.07 -12.00
N SER A 247 2.52 20.14 -11.54
CA SER A 247 2.04 21.22 -12.41
C SER A 247 3.18 21.86 -13.21
N GLN A 248 4.34 22.10 -12.58
CA GLN A 248 5.52 22.58 -13.27
C GLN A 248 6.07 21.57 -14.30
N LYS A 249 6.12 20.27 -13.96
CA LYS A 249 6.53 19.23 -14.91
C LYS A 249 5.59 19.16 -16.11
N LYS A 250 4.28 19.21 -15.88
CA LYS A 250 3.25 19.25 -16.93
C LYS A 250 3.42 20.46 -17.84
N HIS A 251 3.67 21.64 -17.27
CA HIS A 251 3.98 22.83 -18.06
C HIS A 251 5.22 22.63 -18.95
N ARG A 252 6.31 22.07 -18.40
CA ARG A 252 7.53 21.77 -19.17
C ARG A 252 7.26 20.78 -20.30
N MET A 253 6.51 19.71 -20.04
CA MET A 253 6.11 18.72 -21.06
C MET A 253 5.25 19.36 -22.16
N ALA A 254 4.32 20.24 -21.80
CA ALA A 254 3.47 20.95 -22.76
C ALA A 254 4.27 21.92 -23.66
N ILE A 255 5.28 22.61 -23.10
CA ILE A 255 6.21 23.44 -23.88
C ILE A 255 7.01 22.57 -24.86
N ALA A 256 7.58 21.47 -24.39
CA ALA A 256 8.39 20.55 -25.20
C ALA A 256 7.59 19.95 -26.37
N LYS A 257 6.32 19.56 -26.13
CA LYS A 257 5.42 19.05 -27.18
C LYS A 257 5.16 20.07 -28.30
N LYS A 258 5.25 21.38 -28.00
CA LYS A 258 5.11 22.46 -28.97
C LYS A 258 6.45 22.84 -29.65
N ASN A 259 7.51 22.06 -29.46
CA ASN A 259 8.88 22.40 -29.87
C ASN A 259 9.36 23.77 -29.37
N LYS A 260 8.79 24.25 -28.25
CA LYS A 260 9.20 25.49 -27.62
C LYS A 260 10.25 25.19 -26.55
N LYS A 261 11.18 26.11 -26.33
CA LYS A 261 12.11 26.11 -25.20
C LYS A 261 11.95 27.41 -24.44
N SER A 262 11.90 27.34 -23.11
CA SER A 262 11.86 28.54 -22.28
C SER A 262 13.26 29.14 -22.22
N TYR A 263 13.38 30.43 -22.54
CA TYR A 263 14.60 31.21 -22.32
C TYR A 263 14.30 32.28 -21.28
N ASN A 264 15.15 32.37 -20.25
CA ASN A 264 15.11 33.45 -19.27
C ASN A 264 16.15 34.50 -19.66
N PHE A 265 15.70 35.73 -19.87
CA PHE A 265 16.56 36.87 -20.16
C PHE A 265 16.40 37.92 -19.06
N THR A 266 17.50 38.57 -18.70
CA THR A 266 17.48 39.78 -17.89
C THR A 266 17.51 40.98 -18.83
N LEU A 267 16.49 41.83 -18.76
CA LEU A 267 16.41 43.08 -19.53
C LEU A 267 16.51 44.26 -18.56
N THR A 268 17.03 45.39 -19.05
CA THR A 268 16.91 46.65 -18.31
C THR A 268 15.44 47.02 -18.16
N THR A 269 15.10 47.79 -17.12
CA THR A 269 13.72 48.22 -16.87
C THR A 269 13.13 48.99 -18.06
N SER A 270 13.93 49.82 -18.72
CA SER A 270 13.53 50.56 -19.93
C SER A 270 13.21 49.64 -21.10
N THR A 271 14.08 48.66 -21.41
CA THR A 271 13.86 47.71 -22.51
C THR A 271 12.67 46.79 -22.24
N LYS A 272 12.47 46.39 -20.98
CA LYS A 272 11.26 45.66 -20.56
C LYS A 272 10.00 46.49 -20.82
N ALA A 273 9.99 47.77 -20.46
CA ALA A 273 8.85 48.66 -20.67
C ALA A 273 8.50 48.80 -22.16
N LEU A 274 9.50 48.95 -23.03
CA LEU A 274 9.30 48.97 -24.49
C LEU A 274 8.68 47.65 -24.99
N LEU A 275 9.16 46.51 -24.49
CA LEU A 275 8.58 45.20 -24.83
C LEU A 275 7.14 45.05 -24.34
N ASP A 276 6.83 45.55 -23.15
CA ASP A 276 5.48 45.58 -22.58
C ASP A 276 4.53 46.44 -23.45
N GLU A 277 4.99 47.63 -23.86
CA GLU A 277 4.22 48.51 -24.75
C GLU A 277 3.95 47.85 -26.11
N MET A 278 4.97 47.27 -26.75
CA MET A 278 4.79 46.56 -28.03
C MET A 278 3.81 45.37 -27.90
N ALA A 279 3.90 44.61 -26.82
CA ALA A 279 2.98 43.49 -26.56
C ALA A 279 1.54 43.98 -26.42
N ASN A 280 1.32 45.05 -25.65
CA ASN A 280 0.01 45.63 -25.42
C ASN A 280 -0.59 46.22 -26.72
N THR A 281 0.17 47.03 -27.44
CA THR A 281 -0.28 47.70 -28.67
C THR A 281 -0.61 46.69 -29.77
N THR A 282 0.15 45.60 -29.87
CA THR A 282 -0.07 44.59 -30.90
C THR A 282 -1.06 43.49 -30.47
N GLY A 283 -1.45 43.41 -29.20
CA GLY A 283 -2.27 42.33 -28.65
C GLY A 283 -1.60 40.96 -28.62
N HIS A 284 -0.27 40.89 -28.74
CA HIS A 284 0.51 39.65 -28.72
C HIS A 284 1.21 39.46 -27.37
N SER A 285 1.55 38.21 -27.02
CA SER A 285 2.37 37.96 -25.85
C SER A 285 3.81 38.48 -26.05
N ARG A 286 4.48 38.84 -24.95
CA ARG A 286 5.90 39.26 -24.98
C ARG A 286 6.79 38.30 -25.76
N ASN A 287 6.56 36.99 -25.60
CA ASN A 287 7.33 35.96 -26.29
C ASN A 287 7.10 36.00 -27.81
N GLU A 288 5.87 36.23 -28.26
CA GLU A 288 5.57 36.33 -29.70
C GLU A 288 6.16 37.58 -30.32
N VAL A 289 6.10 38.72 -29.61
CA VAL A 289 6.77 39.96 -30.04
C VAL A 289 8.27 39.74 -30.13
N LEU A 290 8.88 39.13 -29.11
CA LEU A 290 10.30 38.84 -29.10
C LEU A 290 10.71 37.89 -30.23
N GLU A 291 9.95 36.82 -30.49
CA GLU A 291 10.19 35.91 -31.61
C GLU A 291 10.14 36.64 -32.96
N ARG A 292 9.19 37.59 -33.13
CA ARG A 292 9.11 38.42 -34.34
C ARG A 292 10.31 39.34 -34.49
N LEU A 293 10.73 40.01 -33.41
CA LEU A 293 11.90 40.89 -33.41
C LEU A 293 13.17 40.11 -33.78
N ILE A 294 13.34 38.90 -33.23
CA ILE A 294 14.49 38.03 -33.56
C ILE A 294 14.45 37.62 -35.04
N LYS A 295 13.30 37.19 -35.56
CA LYS A 295 13.15 36.82 -36.99
C LYS A 295 13.41 38.00 -37.92
N LEU A 296 12.92 39.19 -37.55
CA LEU A 296 13.15 40.41 -38.31
C LEU A 296 14.64 40.78 -38.33
N GLY A 297 15.30 40.81 -37.17
CA GLY A 297 16.74 41.08 -37.07
C GLY A 297 17.57 40.08 -37.87
N HIS A 298 17.25 38.79 -37.77
CA HIS A 298 17.94 37.75 -38.55
C HIS A 298 17.74 37.90 -40.06
N SER A 299 16.53 38.27 -40.51
CA SER A 299 16.25 38.51 -41.93
C SER A 299 17.07 39.68 -42.47
N LYS A 300 17.18 40.77 -41.70
CA LYS A 300 17.98 41.93 -42.09
C LYS A 300 19.48 41.58 -42.17
N LEU A 301 19.99 40.78 -41.23
CA LEU A 301 21.39 40.32 -41.24
C LEU A 301 21.69 39.53 -42.53
N ASN A 302 20.77 38.62 -42.91
CA ASN A 302 20.91 37.84 -44.14
C ASN A 302 20.89 38.71 -45.41
N ASN A 303 20.18 39.83 -45.39
CA ASN A 303 20.10 40.78 -46.50
C ASN A 303 21.28 41.76 -46.53
N LYS A 304 22.29 41.61 -45.64
CA LYS A 304 23.41 42.56 -45.45
C LYS A 304 22.95 43.98 -45.14
N GLU A 305 21.77 44.13 -44.52
CA GLU A 305 21.36 45.40 -43.94
C GLU A 305 22.12 45.63 -42.63
N ASP A 306 22.56 46.86 -42.39
CA ASP A 306 23.31 47.20 -41.18
C ASP A 306 22.37 47.25 -39.97
N ILE A 307 22.72 46.54 -38.90
CA ILE A 307 21.89 46.34 -37.70
C ILE A 307 22.69 46.69 -36.43
N TRP A 308 23.98 46.95 -36.59
CA TRP A 308 24.94 47.31 -35.55
C TRP A 308 25.73 48.55 -36.00
#